data_AF-A0A7S0FT69-F1
#
_entry.id   AF-A0A7S0FT69-F1
#
_cell.length_a   1.000
_cell.length_b   1.000
_cell.length_c   1.000
_cell.angle_alpha   90.00
_cell.angle_beta   90.00
_cell.angle_gamma   90.00
#
_symmetry.space_group_name_H-M   'P 1'
#
loop_
_entity.id
_entity.type
_entity.pdbx_description
1 polymer ?
#
loop_
_entity_poly.entity_id
_entity_poly.type
_entity_poly.pdbx_seq_one_letter_code
_entity_poly.pdbx_strand_id
1 'polypeptide(L)'
;AASTKADLDKRHDRLVEFIREWSEMYEGGAKGTGLTTPVMLRQSHRDASEAEGAIRRSGIRILFKQTNTGAAYKSKDEERAFEREGSPAAKPTSSTAAVQTKRKAAKEGGVEVLVEETLGNDLRVRARRCNMDDGTVVKELSEQVITKQLEKAISVWQKDHT
;
A
#
# COMPACT_ATOMS: atom_id res chain seq x y z
N ALA A 1 -9.77 31.76 -15.72
CA ALA A 1 -8.44 32.07 -16.29
C ALA A 1 -7.69 30.78 -16.50
N ALA A 2 -7.12 30.52 -17.67
CA ALA A 2 -6.27 29.34 -17.87
C ALA A 2 -5.06 29.45 -16.94
N SER A 3 -4.88 28.48 -16.05
CA SER A 3 -3.67 28.40 -15.24
C SER A 3 -2.47 28.31 -16.18
N THR A 4 -1.45 29.14 -15.96
CA THR A 4 -0.22 28.98 -16.73
C THR A 4 0.46 27.66 -16.32
N LYS A 5 1.23 27.06 -17.23
CA LYS A 5 1.99 25.83 -16.93
C LYS A 5 2.88 25.99 -15.69
N ALA A 6 3.51 27.15 -15.54
CA ALA A 6 4.35 27.45 -14.38
C ALA A 6 3.57 27.49 -13.06
N ASP A 7 2.31 27.94 -13.07
CA ASP A 7 1.45 27.89 -11.87
C ASP A 7 1.01 26.47 -11.55
N LEU A 8 0.78 25.65 -12.58
CA LEU A 8 0.47 24.23 -12.42
C LEU A 8 1.66 23.47 -11.82
N ASP A 9 2.87 23.71 -12.32
CA ASP A 9 4.11 23.10 -11.81
C ASP A 9 4.31 23.44 -10.32
N LYS A 10 4.14 24.71 -9.93
CA LYS A 10 4.23 25.12 -8.52
C LYS A 10 3.18 24.45 -7.64
N ARG A 11 1.94 24.36 -8.12
CA ARG A 11 0.86 23.68 -7.37
C ARG A 11 1.11 22.18 -7.25
N HIS A 12 1.63 21.56 -8.31
CA HIS A 12 2.06 20.17 -8.29
C HIS A 12 3.15 19.94 -7.24
N ASP A 13 4.21 20.74 -7.24
CA ASP A 13 5.34 20.57 -6.32
C ASP A 13 4.90 20.76 -4.86
N ARG A 14 4.09 21.78 -4.57
CA ARG A 14 3.49 21.98 -3.24
C ARG A 14 2.62 20.81 -2.80
N LEU A 15 1.82 20.25 -3.71
CA LEU A 15 0.97 19.10 -3.41
C LEU A 15 1.81 17.85 -3.15
N VAL A 16 2.91 17.66 -3.87
CA VAL A 16 3.86 16.56 -3.62
C VAL A 16 4.51 16.69 -2.25
N GLU A 17 4.96 17.89 -1.88
CA GLU A 17 5.52 18.15 -0.55
C GLU A 17 4.48 17.91 0.54
N PHE A 18 3.26 18.43 0.37
CA PHE A 18 2.16 18.21 1.29
C PHE A 18 1.83 16.72 1.48
N ILE A 19 1.75 15.94 0.39
CA ILE A 19 1.51 14.50 0.48
C ILE A 19 2.67 13.77 1.15
N ARG A 20 3.91 14.19 0.93
CA ARG A 20 5.07 13.62 1.61
C ARG A 20 4.97 13.83 3.11
N GLU A 21 4.78 15.08 3.55
CA GLU A 21 4.63 15.43 4.98
C GLU A 21 3.43 14.74 5.61
N TRP A 22 2.28 14.71 4.91
CA TRP A 22 1.10 13.98 5.36
C TRP A 22 1.39 12.49 5.55
N SER A 23 2.18 11.88 4.65
CA SER A 23 2.52 10.47 4.75
C SER A 23 3.49 10.16 5.89
N GLU A 24 4.40 11.08 6.21
CA GLU A 24 5.37 10.95 7.32
C GLU A 24 4.67 10.81 8.69
N MET A 25 3.44 11.31 8.83
CA MET A 25 2.62 11.09 10.04
C MET A 25 2.37 9.61 10.34
N TYR A 26 2.52 8.73 9.35
CA TYR A 26 2.38 7.29 9.52
C TYR A 26 3.71 6.57 9.82
N GLU A 27 4.85 7.26 9.72
CA GLU A 27 6.16 6.72 10.04
C GLU A 27 6.39 6.74 11.56
N GLY A 28 6.96 5.67 12.12
CA GLY A 28 7.26 5.58 13.57
C GLY A 28 6.22 4.86 14.44
N GLY A 29 5.03 4.54 13.91
CA GLY A 29 4.10 3.61 14.56
C GLY A 29 2.61 3.95 14.38
N ALA A 30 1.75 2.99 14.72
CA ALA A 30 0.29 3.10 14.58
C ALA A 30 -0.37 4.14 15.51
N LYS A 31 0.32 4.62 16.56
CA LYS A 31 -0.27 5.54 17.55
C LYS A 31 -0.59 6.90 16.92
N GLY A 32 -1.83 7.37 17.10
CA GLY A 32 -2.29 8.66 16.56
C GLY A 32 -2.76 8.61 15.11
N THR A 33 -2.34 7.61 14.33
CA THR A 33 -2.73 7.45 12.91
C THR A 33 -4.10 6.80 12.72
N GLY A 34 -4.65 6.16 13.76
CA GLY A 34 -5.87 5.33 13.64
C GLY A 34 -5.66 4.00 12.91
N LEU A 35 -4.42 3.67 12.50
CA LEU A 35 -4.09 2.35 11.96
C LEU A 35 -3.84 1.36 13.10
N THR A 36 -4.26 0.12 12.90
CA THR A 36 -3.93 -1.00 13.81
C THR A 36 -2.69 -1.78 13.33
N THR A 37 -2.24 -1.51 12.11
CA THR A 37 -1.08 -2.16 11.48
C THR A 37 0.04 -1.14 11.32
N PRO A 38 1.26 -1.41 11.83
CA PRO A 38 2.41 -0.55 11.57
C PRO A 38 2.69 -0.47 10.07
N VAL A 39 3.18 0.67 9.59
CA VAL A 39 3.50 0.87 8.17
C VAL A 39 4.96 1.24 7.95
N MET A 40 5.39 1.15 6.70
CA MET A 40 6.65 1.66 6.17
C MET A 40 6.37 2.53 4.96
N LEU A 41 7.03 3.67 4.87
CA LEU A 41 6.95 4.54 3.71
C LEU A 41 8.05 4.20 2.71
N ARG A 42 7.72 4.26 1.42
CA ARG A 42 8.66 4.14 0.31
C ARG A 42 8.27 5.11 -0.79
N GLN A 43 9.25 5.71 -1.47
CA GLN A 43 8.96 6.49 -2.66
C GLN A 43 8.35 5.57 -3.74
N SER A 44 7.36 6.09 -4.46
CA SER A 44 6.86 5.43 -5.66
C SER A 44 7.84 5.71 -6.80
N HIS A 45 8.33 4.64 -7.42
CA HIS A 45 9.14 4.71 -8.64
C HIS A 45 8.32 4.42 -9.89
N ARG A 46 7.00 4.66 -9.85
CA ARG A 46 6.13 4.42 -11.01
C ARG A 46 6.24 5.60 -11.95
N ASP A 47 6.71 5.35 -13.17
CA ASP A 47 6.77 6.37 -14.20
C ASP A 47 5.37 6.86 -14.61
N ALA A 48 5.30 8.08 -15.15
CA ALA A 48 4.09 8.57 -15.77
C ALA A 48 3.76 7.72 -17.01
N SER A 49 2.47 7.50 -17.25
CA SER A 49 2.01 6.73 -18.41
C SER A 49 0.86 7.48 -19.06
N GLU A 50 1.00 7.78 -20.35
CA GLU A 50 -0.06 8.41 -21.13
C GLU A 50 -1.33 7.56 -21.17
N ALA A 51 -1.20 6.22 -21.16
CA ALA A 51 -2.32 5.29 -21.05
C ALA A 51 -3.11 5.45 -19.74
N GLU A 52 -2.46 5.91 -18.67
CA GLU A 52 -3.09 6.23 -17.39
C GLU A 52 -3.51 7.71 -17.28
N GLY A 53 -3.31 8.47 -18.37
CA GLY A 53 -3.68 9.87 -18.53
C GLY A 53 -2.81 10.85 -17.74
N ALA A 54 -1.56 10.49 -17.43
CA ALA A 54 -0.64 11.31 -16.65
C ALA A 54 0.62 11.69 -17.45
N ILE A 55 0.97 12.98 -17.45
CA ILE A 55 2.19 13.55 -18.04
C ILE A 55 3.33 13.48 -17.03
N ARG A 56 3.03 13.85 -15.78
CA ARG A 56 3.98 13.87 -14.65
C ARG A 56 3.38 13.10 -13.49
N ARG A 57 4.22 12.39 -12.75
CA ARG A 57 3.80 11.60 -11.60
C ARG A 57 4.85 11.63 -10.50
N SER A 58 4.38 11.81 -9.28
CA SER A 58 5.16 11.65 -8.05
C SER A 58 4.29 10.92 -7.03
N GLY A 59 4.87 10.09 -6.16
CA GLY A 59 4.05 9.40 -5.18
C GLY A 59 4.81 8.71 -4.08
N ILE A 60 4.04 8.22 -3.12
CA ILE A 60 4.51 7.51 -1.93
C ILE A 60 3.71 6.23 -1.74
N ARG A 61 4.39 5.18 -1.27
CA ARG A 61 3.83 3.88 -0.93
C ARG A 61 3.82 3.74 0.57
N ILE A 62 2.64 3.48 1.12
CA ILE A 62 2.39 3.14 2.50
C ILE A 62 2.23 1.62 2.55
N LEU A 63 3.30 0.92 2.94
CA LEU A 63 3.37 -0.53 2.98
C LEU A 63 3.02 -1.02 4.39
N PHE A 64 2.10 -1.97 4.50
CA PHE A 64 1.80 -2.59 5.79
C PHE A 64 2.96 -3.49 6.21
N LYS A 65 3.36 -3.41 7.48
CA LYS A 65 4.33 -4.33 8.07
C LYS A 65 3.60 -5.57 8.58
N GLN A 66 4.23 -6.72 8.42
CA GLN A 66 3.71 -7.96 8.96
C GLN A 66 3.65 -7.87 10.48
N THR A 67 2.48 -8.13 11.05
CA THR A 67 2.28 -8.23 12.49
C THR A 67 2.13 -9.71 12.84
N ASN A 68 2.77 -10.14 13.93
CA ASN A 68 2.69 -11.52 14.45
C ASN A 68 1.33 -11.84 15.10
N THR A 69 0.23 -11.31 14.56
CA THR A 69 -1.13 -11.68 15.01
C THR A 69 -1.59 -13.05 14.47
N GLY A 70 -0.77 -13.67 13.62
CA GLY A 70 -1.04 -14.94 12.93
C GLY A 70 -0.99 -16.23 13.77
N ALA A 71 -0.89 -16.19 15.10
CA ALA A 71 -1.09 -17.41 15.90
C ALA A 71 -2.58 -17.83 16.00
N ALA A 72 -3.52 -16.93 15.66
CA ALA A 72 -4.96 -17.19 15.75
C ALA A 72 -5.62 -17.49 14.39
N TYR A 73 -4.97 -17.16 13.27
CA TYR A 73 -5.48 -17.44 11.92
C TYR A 73 -4.52 -18.40 11.25
N LYS A 74 -4.92 -19.67 11.25
CA LYS A 74 -4.24 -20.75 10.56
C LYS A 74 -3.91 -20.31 9.14
N SER A 75 -2.63 -20.39 8.78
CA SER A 75 -2.25 -20.20 7.38
C SER A 75 -2.96 -21.23 6.51
N LYS A 76 -3.18 -20.94 5.23
CA LYS A 76 -3.79 -21.88 4.27
C LYS A 76 -3.11 -23.26 4.23
N ASP A 77 -1.83 -23.31 4.61
CA ASP A 77 -1.08 -24.57 4.77
C ASP A 77 -1.34 -25.29 6.10
N GLU A 78 -1.73 -24.58 7.15
CA GLU A 78 -2.16 -25.17 8.43
C GLU A 78 -3.59 -25.73 8.33
N GLU A 79 -4.44 -25.16 7.47
CA GLU A 79 -5.69 -25.79 7.03
C GLU A 79 -5.43 -27.03 6.17
N ARG A 80 -4.52 -26.96 5.17
CA ARG A 80 -4.15 -28.15 4.36
C ARG A 80 -3.43 -29.24 5.13
N ALA A 81 -2.65 -28.90 6.17
CA ALA A 81 -2.03 -29.87 7.06
C ALA A 81 -3.10 -30.59 7.90
N PHE A 82 -4.10 -29.86 8.39
CA PHE A 82 -5.26 -30.44 9.08
C PHE A 82 -6.12 -31.32 8.15
N GLU A 83 -6.30 -30.95 6.88
CA GLU A 83 -6.99 -31.82 5.89
C GLU A 83 -6.20 -33.09 5.57
N ARG A 84 -4.86 -33.07 5.67
CA ARG A 84 -4.02 -34.26 5.47
C ARG A 84 -3.95 -35.19 6.69
N GLU A 85 -4.19 -34.68 7.90
CA GLU A 85 -4.20 -35.48 9.13
C GLU A 85 -5.55 -36.19 9.40
N GLY A 86 -6.57 -35.97 8.57
CA GLY A 86 -7.90 -36.59 8.68
C GLY A 86 -8.06 -37.99 8.07
N SER A 87 -6.99 -38.64 7.59
CA SER A 87 -7.05 -40.00 7.03
C SER A 87 -6.16 -40.96 7.81
N PRO A 88 -6.70 -41.99 8.50
CA PRO A 88 -5.90 -42.93 9.24
C PRO A 88 -5.46 -44.07 8.31
N ALA A 89 -4.20 -44.09 7.88
CA ALA A 89 -3.40 -45.31 7.70
C ALA A 89 -2.08 -45.03 6.95
N ALA A 90 -0.98 -45.36 7.63
CA ALA A 90 0.23 -46.02 7.12
C ALA A 90 1.52 -45.36 7.63
N LYS A 91 2.32 -46.15 8.34
CA LYS A 91 3.63 -45.80 8.91
C LYS A 91 4.60 -45.26 7.83
N PRO A 92 5.39 -44.21 8.08
CA PRO A 92 6.45 -43.81 7.16
C PRO A 92 7.73 -44.60 7.46
N THR A 93 8.25 -45.28 6.45
CA THR A 93 9.65 -45.69 6.37
C THR A 93 10.36 -44.82 5.33
N SER A 94 11.64 -44.55 5.58
CA SER A 94 12.64 -44.00 4.67
C SER A 94 12.50 -42.54 4.18
N SER A 95 13.36 -41.70 4.75
CA SER A 95 14.31 -40.83 4.04
C SER A 95 13.92 -40.28 2.66
N THR A 96 13.51 -39.01 2.64
CA THR A 96 13.89 -38.08 1.56
C THR A 96 14.15 -36.72 2.18
N ALA A 97 15.34 -36.18 1.93
CA ALA A 97 15.76 -34.86 2.35
C ALA A 97 14.76 -33.82 1.85
N ALA A 98 14.00 -33.23 2.78
CA ALA A 98 13.14 -32.11 2.50
C ALA A 98 14.03 -30.92 2.14
N VAL A 99 14.08 -30.60 0.86
CA VAL A 99 14.56 -29.31 0.36
C VAL A 99 13.77 -28.25 1.12
N GLN A 100 14.40 -27.60 2.10
CA GLN A 100 13.86 -26.43 2.78
C GLN A 100 13.80 -25.30 1.75
N THR A 101 12.72 -25.29 0.97
CA THR A 101 12.30 -24.11 0.24
C THR A 101 12.08 -23.02 1.28
N LYS A 102 13.02 -22.07 1.33
CA LYS A 102 12.90 -20.83 2.14
C LYS A 102 11.55 -20.21 1.82
N ARG A 103 10.56 -20.43 2.68
CA ARG A 103 9.22 -19.88 2.51
C ARG A 103 9.36 -18.36 2.57
N LYS A 104 9.09 -17.68 1.45
CA LYS A 104 9.01 -16.23 1.44
C LYS A 104 7.96 -15.82 2.48
N ALA A 105 8.34 -14.93 3.39
CA ALA A 105 7.39 -14.34 4.32
C ALA A 105 6.19 -13.80 3.53
N ALA A 106 4.98 -13.98 4.08
CA ALA A 106 3.77 -13.49 3.45
C ALA A 106 3.94 -11.99 3.15
N LYS A 107 3.77 -11.59 1.88
CA LYS A 107 3.83 -10.19 1.51
C LYS A 107 2.57 -9.52 2.03
N GLU A 108 2.73 -8.41 2.74
CA GLU A 108 1.61 -7.57 3.14
C GLU A 108 1.37 -6.52 2.04
N GLY A 109 0.10 -6.22 1.77
CA GLY A 109 -0.28 -5.20 0.80
C GLY A 109 0.07 -3.79 1.27
N GLY A 110 -0.40 -2.80 0.52
CA GLY A 110 -0.25 -1.40 0.90
C GLY A 110 -1.05 -0.47 0.00
N VAL A 111 -1.00 0.82 0.34
CA VAL A 111 -1.63 1.89 -0.43
C VAL A 111 -0.55 2.75 -1.07
N GLU A 112 -0.61 2.92 -2.39
CA GLU A 112 0.19 3.87 -3.14
C GLU A 112 -0.64 5.12 -3.41
N VAL A 113 -0.13 6.28 -3.02
CA VAL A 113 -0.72 7.60 -3.27
C VAL A 113 0.13 8.29 -4.33
N LEU A 114 -0.52 8.66 -5.43
CA LEU A 114 0.09 9.29 -6.59
C LEU A 114 -0.49 10.69 -6.76
N VAL A 115 0.39 11.67 -6.93
CA VAL A 115 0.08 13.00 -7.43
C VAL A 115 0.44 13.01 -8.91
N GLU A 116 -0.53 13.34 -9.75
CA GLU A 116 -0.42 13.26 -11.20
C GLU A 116 -0.81 14.60 -11.84
N GLU A 117 0.00 15.04 -12.80
CA GLU A 117 -0.41 16.04 -13.78
C GLU A 117 -1.08 15.31 -14.95
N THR A 118 -2.32 15.66 -15.23
CA THR A 118 -3.12 15.00 -16.26
C THR A 118 -2.90 15.60 -17.65
N LEU A 119 -3.25 14.85 -18.70
CA LEU A 119 -3.23 15.32 -20.09
C LEU A 119 -4.09 16.59 -20.32
N GLY A 120 -5.05 16.86 -19.43
CA GLY A 120 -5.92 18.04 -19.47
C GLY A 120 -5.36 19.27 -18.73
N ASN A 121 -4.07 19.28 -18.36
CA ASN A 121 -3.44 20.34 -17.57
C ASN A 121 -4.09 20.56 -16.19
N ASP A 122 -4.52 19.47 -15.57
CA ASP A 122 -5.11 19.47 -14.22
C ASP A 122 -4.38 18.51 -13.28
N LEU A 123 -4.50 18.73 -11.98
CA LEU A 123 -3.90 17.89 -10.94
C LEU A 123 -4.87 16.84 -10.44
N ARG A 124 -4.38 15.60 -10.31
CA ARG A 124 -5.15 14.48 -9.78
C ARG A 124 -4.37 13.78 -8.69
N VAL A 125 -5.03 13.52 -7.57
CA VAL A 125 -4.51 12.62 -6.54
C VAL A 125 -5.22 11.28 -6.64
N ARG A 126 -4.45 10.20 -6.70
CA ARG A 126 -4.98 8.84 -6.86
C ARG A 126 -4.39 7.93 -5.79
N ALA A 127 -5.25 7.29 -5.01
CA ALA A 127 -4.86 6.19 -4.14
C ALA A 127 -5.16 4.85 -4.81
N ARG A 128 -4.24 3.90 -4.73
CA ARG A 128 -4.41 2.53 -5.27
C ARG A 128 -3.75 1.51 -4.37
N ARG A 129 -4.16 0.25 -4.48
CA ARG A 129 -3.44 -0.86 -3.86
C ARG A 129 -2.09 -1.07 -4.53
N CYS A 130 -1.07 -1.42 -3.73
CA CYS A 130 0.27 -1.79 -4.18
C CYS A 130 0.75 -3.08 -3.49
N ASN A 131 1.81 -3.70 -4.04
CA ASN A 131 2.36 -4.98 -3.57
C ASN A 131 1.33 -6.14 -3.56
N MET A 132 0.45 -6.16 -4.57
CA MET A 132 -0.60 -7.15 -4.76
C MET A 132 -0.08 -8.32 -5.60
N ASP A 133 0.35 -9.38 -4.93
CA ASP A 133 0.75 -10.67 -5.54
C ASP A 133 -0.14 -11.80 -5.01
N ASP A 134 -0.02 -12.98 -5.60
CA ASP A 134 -0.68 -14.18 -5.09
C ASP A 134 -0.27 -14.45 -3.63
N GLY A 135 -1.28 -14.51 -2.75
CA GLY A 135 -1.08 -14.70 -1.32
C GLY A 135 -0.76 -13.43 -0.54
N THR A 136 -0.81 -12.24 -1.16
CA THR A 136 -0.72 -10.97 -0.42
C THR A 136 -1.90 -10.83 0.54
N VAL A 137 -1.61 -10.48 1.79
CA VAL A 137 -2.63 -10.17 2.79
C VAL A 137 -3.10 -8.73 2.61
N VAL A 138 -4.41 -8.54 2.47
CA VAL A 138 -5.05 -7.23 2.32
C VAL A 138 -5.56 -6.76 3.68
N LYS A 139 -5.15 -5.57 4.12
CA LYS A 139 -5.60 -4.95 5.38
C LYS A 139 -6.70 -3.93 5.11
N GLU A 140 -7.86 -4.39 4.66
CA GLU A 140 -8.95 -3.54 4.15
C GLU A 140 -9.33 -2.39 5.07
N LEU A 141 -9.44 -2.64 6.38
CA LEU A 141 -9.73 -1.60 7.37
C LEU A 141 -8.64 -0.52 7.42
N SER A 142 -7.36 -0.92 7.35
CA SER A 142 -6.25 0.02 7.33
C SER A 142 -6.22 0.82 6.02
N GLU A 143 -6.54 0.19 4.88
CA GLU A 143 -6.68 0.89 3.59
C GLU A 143 -7.78 1.95 3.63
N GLN A 144 -8.96 1.60 4.16
CA GLN A 144 -10.09 2.54 4.28
C GLN A 144 -9.77 3.73 5.18
N VAL A 145 -9.02 3.52 6.28
CA VAL A 145 -8.59 4.61 7.15
C VAL A 145 -7.66 5.55 6.38
N ILE A 146 -6.66 5.02 5.67
CA ILE A 146 -5.73 5.82 4.86
C ILE A 146 -6.49 6.63 3.81
N THR A 147 -7.39 6.02 3.05
CA THR A 147 -8.13 6.74 1.99
C THR A 147 -9.05 7.82 2.54
N LYS A 148 -9.75 7.57 3.67
CA LYS A 148 -10.57 8.58 4.33
C LYS A 148 -9.75 9.75 4.89
N GLN A 149 -8.58 9.47 5.44
CA GLN A 149 -7.69 10.53 5.92
C GLN A 149 -7.08 11.33 4.78
N LEU A 150 -6.74 10.67 3.67
CA LEU A 150 -6.25 11.33 2.46
C LEU A 150 -7.31 12.28 1.89
N GLU A 151 -8.57 11.81 1.77
CA GLU A 151 -9.68 12.64 1.29
C GLU A 151 -9.86 13.91 2.14
N LYS A 152 -9.79 13.77 3.48
CA LYS A 152 -9.83 14.92 4.39
C LYS A 152 -8.64 15.85 4.21
N ALA A 153 -7.43 15.31 4.11
CA ALA A 153 -6.21 16.10 3.93
C ALA A 153 -6.25 16.89 2.62
N ILE A 154 -6.67 16.27 1.51
CA ILE A 154 -6.84 16.95 0.22
C ILE A 154 -7.94 18.01 0.30
N SER A 155 -9.05 17.74 0.98
CA SER A 155 -10.13 18.73 1.15
C SER A 155 -9.65 19.98 1.90
N VAL A 156 -8.76 19.82 2.89
CA VAL A 156 -8.14 20.94 3.60
C VAL A 156 -7.15 21.68 2.68
N TRP A 157 -6.27 20.94 2.01
CA TRP A 157 -5.29 21.52 1.09
C TRP A 157 -5.96 22.35 0.00
N GLN A 158 -7.06 21.84 -0.57
CA GLN A 158 -7.87 22.56 -1.56
C GLN A 158 -8.40 23.87 -0.98
N LYS A 159 -8.95 23.88 0.24
CA LYS A 159 -9.46 25.12 0.86
C LYS A 159 -8.37 26.17 1.13
N ASP A 160 -7.17 25.73 1.48
CA ASP A 160 -6.05 26.63 1.76
C ASP A 160 -5.40 27.19 0.47
N HIS A 161 -5.64 26.54 -0.67
CA HIS A 161 -4.97 26.83 -1.95
C HIS A 161 -5.94 27.14 -3.11
N THR A 162 -7.23 27.36 -2.81
CA THR A 162 -8.26 27.88 -3.74
C THR A 162 -8.55 29.32 -3.40
#